data_AF-A0AAD0TP72-F1
#
_entry.id   AF-A0AAD0TP72-F1
#
_cell.length_a   1.000
_cell.length_b   1.000
_cell.length_c   1.000
_cell.angle_alpha   90.00
_cell.angle_beta   90.00
_cell.angle_gamma   90.00
#
_symmetry.space_group_name_H-M   'P 1'
#
loop_
_entity.id
_entity.type
_entity.pdbx_description
1 polymer ?
#
loop_
_entity_poly.entity_id
_entity_poly.type
_entity_poly.pdbx_seq_one_letter_code
_entity_poly.pdbx_strand_id
1 'polypeptide(L)' 'MDLIIVIGSIIAGIGIIINVANTRVKYGWFTHYQSRSRPLNYVSLLLIIIGLIIVISKAYLNGQLN' A
#
# COMPACT_ATOMS: atom_id res chain seq x y z
N MET A 1 -14.72 -7.57 -13.89
CA MET A 1 -13.54 -7.18 -13.07
C MET A 1 -12.92 -8.48 -12.57
N ASP A 2 -11.63 -8.72 -12.83
CA ASP A 2 -10.96 -9.95 -12.40
C ASP A 2 -10.89 -10.00 -10.86
N LEU A 3 -11.45 -11.04 -10.25
CA LEU A 3 -11.52 -11.22 -8.80
C LEU A 3 -10.14 -11.09 -8.14
N ILE A 4 -9.09 -11.56 -8.82
CA ILE A 4 -7.72 -11.54 -8.29
C ILE A 4 -7.17 -10.11 -8.26
N ILE A 5 -7.49 -9.30 -9.27
CA ILE A 5 -7.15 -7.87 -9.28
C ILE A 5 -7.88 -7.16 -8.13
N VAL A 6 -9.16 -7.47 -7.89
CA VAL A 6 -9.91 -6.90 -6.77
C VAL A 6 -9.25 -7.23 -5.43
N ILE A 7 -8.87 -8.49 -5.22
CA ILE A 7 -8.18 -8.93 -4.00
C ILE A 7 -6.84 -8.18 -3.83
N GLY A 8 -6.04 -8.09 -4.89
CA GLY A 8 -4.77 -7.35 -4.87
C GLY A 8 -4.96 -5.88 -4.53
N SER A 9 -5.98 -5.23 -5.10
CA SER A 9 -6.33 -3.84 -4.80
C SER A 9 -6.79 -3.66 -3.35
N ILE A 10 -7.57 -4.60 -2.79
CA ILE A 10 -7.98 -4.56 -1.38
C ILE A 10 -6.77 -4.69 -0.46
N ILE A 11 -5.86 -5.63 -0.74
CA ILE A 11 -4.64 -5.83 0.05
C ILE A 11 -3.77 -4.55 0.04
N ALA A 12 -3.55 -3.96 -1.14
CA ALA A 12 -2.82 -2.71 -1.26
C ALA A 12 -3.54 -1.55 -0.52
N GLY A 13 -4.86 -1.46 -0.65
CA GLY A 13 -5.69 -0.47 0.03
C GLY A 13 -5.59 -0.56 1.56
N ILE A 14 -5.66 -1.76 2.13
CA ILE A 14 -5.46 -1.98 3.57
C ILE A 14 -4.07 -1.52 4.00
N GLY A 15 -3.03 -1.85 3.22
CA GLY A 15 -1.67 -1.39 3.47
C GLY A 15 -1.56 0.15 3.49
N ILE A 16 -2.20 0.84 2.55
CA ILE A 16 -2.26 2.31 2.52
C ILE A 16 -2.97 2.86 3.76
N ILE A 17 -4.13 2.30 4.13
CA ILE A 17 -4.89 2.75 5.30
C ILE A 17 -4.05 2.62 6.58
N ILE A 18 -3.37 1.49 6.76
CA ILE A 18 -2.48 1.28 7.90
C ILE A 18 -1.34 2.32 7.88
N ASN A 19 -0.75 2.59 6.72
CA ASN A 19 0.33 3.57 6.61
C ASN A 19 -0.14 4.99 6.97
N VAL A 20 -1.29 5.42 6.45
CA VAL A 20 -1.89 6.72 6.76
C VAL A 20 -2.22 6.83 8.24
N ALA A 21 -2.86 5.82 8.83
CA ALA A 21 -3.18 5.79 10.25
C ALA A 21 -1.91 5.76 11.13
N ASN A 22 -0.85 5.10 10.65
CA ASN A 22 0.45 5.05 11.30
C ASN A 22 1.27 6.33 11.06
N THR A 23 0.83 7.27 10.24
CA THR A 23 1.55 8.53 10.03
C THR A 23 1.19 9.54 11.12
N ARG A 24 2.19 10.20 11.72
CA ARG A 24 2.02 11.40 12.55
C ARG A 24 2.54 12.60 11.79
N VAL A 25 1.84 13.72 11.93
CA VAL A 25 2.35 15.03 11.57
C VAL A 25 3.08 15.59 12.78
N LYS A 26 4.39 15.82 12.65
CA LYS A 26 5.20 16.51 13.64
C LYS A 26 5.38 17.95 13.17
N TYR A 27 4.76 18.88 13.89
CA TYR A 27 4.88 20.30 13.62
C TYR A 27 6.19 20.84 14.21
N GLY A 28 6.95 21.56 13.40
CA GLY A 28 8.21 22.24 13.71
C GLY A 28 8.40 23.41 12.72
N TRP A 29 9.64 23.87 12.49
CA TRP A 29 9.90 24.94 11.49
C TRP A 29 9.48 24.53 10.06
N PHE A 30 9.42 23.22 9.79
CA PHE A 30 8.76 22.60 8.64
C PHE A 30 7.89 21.42 9.11
N THR A 31 6.81 21.13 8.36
CA THR A 31 5.94 19.97 8.61
C THR A 31 6.67 18.68 8.28
N HIS A 32 6.91 17.82 9.27
CA HIS A 32 7.56 16.53 9.09
C HIS A 32 6.56 15.39 9.28
N TYR A 33 6.54 14.43 8.36
CA TYR A 33 5.77 13.20 8.50
C TYR A 33 6.65 12.11 9.12
N GLN A 34 6.19 11.50 10.20
CA GLN A 34 6.92 10.43 10.89
C GLN A 34 5.98 9.26 11.19
N SER A 35 6.49 8.02 11.07
CA SER A 35 5.73 6.83 11.45
C SER A 35 5.55 6.76 12.98
N ARG A 36 4.33 6.46 13.45
CA ARG A 36 3.98 6.23 14.85
C ARG A 36 4.74 5.04 15.40
N SER A 37 4.81 3.98 14.60
CA SER A 37 5.50 2.75 14.90
C SER A 37 6.28 2.29 13.68
N ARG A 38 7.54 1.88 13.88
CA ARG A 38 8.36 1.29 12.82
C ARG A 38 7.81 -0.06 12.37
N PRO A 39 7.34 -0.97 13.26
CA PRO A 39 6.79 -2.26 12.84
C PRO A 39 5.57 -2.14 11.93
N LEU A 40 4.60 -1.29 12.26
CA LEU A 40 3.42 -1.12 11.39
C LEU A 40 3.78 -0.49 10.05
N ASN A 41 4.83 0.33 9.99
CA ASN A 41 5.33 0.90 8.74
C ASN A 41 5.84 -0.21 7.79
N TYR A 42 6.60 -1.17 8.32
CA TYR A 42 7.07 -2.32 7.55
C TYR A 42 5.91 -3.22 7.11
N VAL A 43 4.95 -3.50 8.00
CA VAL A 43 3.75 -4.30 7.68
C VAL A 43 2.91 -3.62 6.60
N SER A 44 2.65 -2.31 6.72
CA SER A 44 1.92 -1.58 5.70
C SER A 44 2.62 -1.59 4.35
N LEU A 45 3.94 -1.41 4.36
CA LEU A 45 4.74 -1.38 3.14
C LEU A 45 4.75 -2.76 2.45
N LEU A 46 4.86 -3.85 3.22
CA LEU A 46 4.75 -5.22 2.70
C LEU A 46 3.37 -5.49 2.07
N LEU A 47 2.29 -5.08 2.73
CA LEU A 47 0.93 -5.23 2.20
C LEU A 47 0.75 -4.47 0.87
N ILE A 48 1.26 -3.24 0.80
CA ILE A 48 1.22 -2.44 -0.44
C ILE A 48 1.98 -3.15 -1.56
N ILE A 49 3.22 -3.59 -1.30
CA ILE A 49 4.05 -4.27 -2.31
C ILE A 49 3.39 -5.54 -2.80
N ILE A 50 2.90 -6.40 -1.88
CA ILE A 50 2.26 -7.67 -2.25
C ILE A 50 0.99 -7.41 -3.07
N GLY A 51 0.14 -6.47 -2.64
CA GLY A 51 -1.06 -6.10 -3.37
C GLY A 51 -0.76 -5.58 -4.79
N LEU A 52 0.27 -4.73 -4.93
CA LEU A 52 0.70 -4.22 -6.24
C LEU A 52 1.26 -5.33 -7.14
N ILE A 53 2.08 -6.24 -6.60
CA ILE A 53 2.61 -7.36 -7.38
C ILE A 53 1.46 -8.21 -7.95
N ILE A 54 0.43 -8.51 -7.14
CA ILE A 54 -0.74 -9.27 -7.60
C ILE A 54 -1.46 -8.55 -8.73
N VAL A 55 -1.74 -7.24 -8.56
CA VAL A 55 -2.45 -6.44 -9.56
C VAL A 55 -1.65 -6.35 -10.86
N ILE A 56 -0.35 -6.00 -10.79
CA ILE A 56 0.51 -5.84 -11.97
C ILE A 56 0.66 -7.18 -12.69
N SER A 57 0.94 -8.26 -11.96
CA SER A 57 1.12 -9.59 -12.55
C SER A 57 -0.15 -10.04 -13.26
N LYS A 58 -1.33 -9.83 -12.67
CA LYS A 58 -2.59 -10.17 -13.33
C LYS A 58 -2.96 -9.26 -14.48
N ALA A 59 -2.73 -7.95 -14.37
CA ALA A 59 -2.98 -7.02 -15.47
C ALA A 59 -2.06 -7.32 -16.67
N TYR A 60 -0.81 -7.71 -16.43
CA TYR A 60 0.10 -8.19 -17.48
C TYR A 60 -0.39 -9.47 -18.14
N LEU A 61 -0.77 -10.48 -17.35
CA LEU A 61 -1.33 -11.74 -17.88
C LEU A 61 -2.66 -11.56 -18.64
N ASN A 62 -3.43 -10.55 -18.28
CA ASN A 62 -4.68 -10.19 -18.96
C ASN A 62 -4.44 -9.29 -20.21
N GLY A 63 -3.18 -8.98 -20.56
CA GLY A 63 -2.82 -8.16 -21.71
C GLY A 63 -3.16 -6.66 -21.56
N GLN A 64 -3.47 -6.20 -20.35
CA GLN A 64 -3.84 -4.81 -20.07
C GLN A 64 -2.63 -3.88 -19.94
N LEU A 65 -1.45 -4.45 -19.67
CA LEU A 65 -0.17 -3.75 -19.53
C LEU A 65 0.80 -4.09 -20.67
N ASN A 66 0.26 -4.40 -21.86
CA ASN A 66 1.03 -4.80 -23.03
C ASN A 66 1.75 -3.61 -23.69
#